data_AF-A0A7U9X4M1-F1
#
_entry.id   AF-A0A7U9X4M1-F1
#
_cell.length_a   1.000
_cell.length_b   1.000
_cell.length_c   1.000
_cell.angle_alpha   90.00
_cell.angle_beta   90.00
_cell.angle_gamma   90.00
#
_symmetry.space_group_name_H-M   'P 1'
#
loop_
_entity.id
_entity.type
_entity.pdbx_description
1 polymer ?
#
loop_
_entity_poly.entity_id
_entity_poly.type
_entity_poly.pdbx_seq_one_letter_code
_entity_poly.pdbx_strand_id
1 'polypeptide(L)'
;MSTLITKDLSRLGRNYLETGTYIEIFSSTITYGTINDRVDSIDNAQMDITPFRNIINEMYAKDTSRKIKSALHARRMQGKYMATTAPFGYQKDEKDHNHLVIDEVTAPVVELIFSIAEEGVGLHTICNCLRKAKVLKLSFYKKELFERFMDEEKMYD
;
A
#
# COMPACT_ATOMS: atom_id res chain seq x y z
N MET A 1 19.57 -30.03 27.01
CA MET A 1 18.72 -28.82 27.10
C MET A 1 19.02 -27.99 25.87
N SER A 2 18.02 -27.63 25.08
CA SER A 2 18.21 -26.93 23.81
C SER A 2 17.85 -25.45 23.98
N THR A 3 18.59 -24.54 23.34
CA THR A 3 18.39 -23.09 23.47
C THR A 3 17.95 -22.50 22.14
N LEU A 4 16.89 -21.69 22.16
CA LEU A 4 16.40 -20.96 20.99
C LEU A 4 16.61 -19.46 21.21
N ILE A 5 17.37 -18.82 20.31
CA ILE A 5 17.67 -17.39 20.38
C ILE A 5 17.09 -16.69 19.16
N THR A 6 16.32 -15.62 19.37
CA THR A 6 15.86 -14.76 18.27
C THR A 6 16.29 -13.31 18.49
N LYS A 7 16.34 -12.55 17.39
CA LYS A 7 16.64 -11.12 17.44
C LYS A 7 15.58 -10.36 18.26
N ASP A 8 14.31 -10.62 17.93
CA ASP A 8 13.12 -10.01 18.53
C ASP A 8 12.07 -11.13 18.73
N LEU A 9 11.14 -10.94 19.67
CA LEU A 9 10.02 -11.85 19.96
C LEU A 9 9.09 -12.00 18.75
N SER A 10 8.99 -10.96 17.93
CA SER A 10 8.24 -10.95 16.67
C SER A 10 8.72 -11.99 15.64
N ARG A 11 9.91 -12.57 15.83
CA ARG A 11 10.44 -13.65 14.98
C ARG A 11 9.90 -15.02 15.34
N LEU A 12 9.41 -15.19 16.56
CA LEU A 12 8.76 -16.42 17.01
C LEU A 12 7.29 -16.46 16.59
N GLY A 13 6.61 -15.31 16.61
CA GLY A 13 5.25 -15.20 16.10
C GLY A 13 4.76 -13.75 15.98
N ARG A 14 3.76 -13.53 15.13
CA ARG A 14 3.14 -12.20 14.91
C ARG A 14 2.08 -11.87 15.96
N ASN A 15 1.41 -12.90 16.48
CA ASN A 15 0.47 -12.77 17.57
C ASN A 15 1.23 -12.94 18.87
N TYR A 16 1.42 -11.82 19.56
CA TYR A 16 2.21 -11.78 20.78
C TYR A 16 1.61 -12.61 21.93
N LEU A 17 0.28 -12.79 21.98
CA LEU A 17 -0.38 -13.63 22.98
C LEU A 17 -0.05 -15.10 22.74
N GLU A 18 -0.24 -15.55 21.50
CA GLU A 18 0.04 -16.91 21.06
C GLU A 18 1.53 -17.26 21.22
N THR A 19 2.40 -16.31 20.88
CA THR A 19 3.85 -16.43 21.05
C THR A 19 4.24 -16.57 22.52
N GLY A 20 3.61 -15.81 23.43
CA GLY A 20 3.82 -15.94 24.87
C GLY A 20 3.41 -17.32 25.40
N THR A 21 2.23 -17.81 25.00
CA THR A 21 1.74 -19.15 25.37
C THR A 21 2.67 -20.25 24.89
N TYR A 22 3.22 -20.14 23.67
CA TYR A 22 4.18 -21.11 23.17
C TYR A 22 5.47 -21.13 23.99
N ILE A 23 6.00 -19.97 24.37
CA ILE A 23 7.20 -19.89 25.21
C ILE A 23 6.93 -20.54 26.57
N GLU A 24 5.77 -20.29 27.18
CA GLU A 24 5.39 -20.92 28.45
C GLU A 24 5.32 -22.46 28.34
N ILE A 25 4.68 -22.99 27.31
CA ILE A 25 4.55 -24.45 27.08
C ILE A 25 5.92 -25.09 26.88
N PHE A 26 6.80 -24.46 26.09
CA PHE A 26 8.10 -25.03 25.73
C PHE A 26 9.22 -24.71 26.74
N SER A 27 8.97 -23.86 27.74
CA SER A 27 9.93 -23.46 28.78
C SER A 27 10.54 -24.64 29.56
N SER A 28 9.80 -25.75 29.66
CA SER A 28 10.24 -26.99 30.33
C SER A 28 11.29 -27.77 29.54
N THR A 29 11.40 -27.55 28.23
CA THR A 29 12.25 -28.33 27.32
C THR A 29 13.29 -27.46 26.61
N ILE A 30 12.98 -26.17 26.40
CA ILE A 30 13.78 -25.22 25.64
C ILE A 30 13.94 -23.93 26.44
N THR A 31 15.16 -23.43 26.53
CA THR A 31 15.43 -22.07 27.02
C THR A 31 15.29 -21.08 25.87
N TYR A 32 14.41 -20.11 25.99
CA TYR A 32 14.20 -19.09 24.96
C TYR A 32 14.77 -17.73 25.38
N GLY A 33 15.50 -17.10 24.47
CA GLY A 33 16.12 -15.79 24.70
C GLY A 33 15.94 -14.84 23.51
N THR A 34 15.74 -13.56 23.80
CA THR A 34 15.71 -12.49 22.79
C THR A 34 16.79 -11.46 23.03
N ILE A 35 17.44 -11.02 21.95
CA ILE A 35 18.55 -10.06 22.06
C ILE A 35 18.03 -8.65 22.38
N ASN A 36 16.96 -8.23 21.69
CA ASN A 36 16.46 -6.84 21.81
C ASN A 36 15.38 -6.67 22.87
N ASP A 37 14.50 -7.66 23.05
CA ASP A 37 13.34 -7.55 23.95
C ASP A 37 13.70 -7.88 25.41
N ARG A 38 14.96 -8.27 25.67
CA ARG A 38 15.48 -8.67 27.00
C ARG A 38 14.60 -9.72 27.69
N VAL A 39 13.95 -10.57 26.90
CA VAL A 39 13.17 -11.72 27.39
C VAL A 39 14.13 -12.89 27.51
N ASP A 40 14.29 -13.38 28.73
CA ASP A 40 15.01 -14.62 29.06
C ASP A 40 14.05 -15.53 29.84
N SER A 41 13.85 -16.76 29.36
CA SER A 41 13.01 -17.76 30.03
C SER A 41 13.55 -18.22 31.40
N ILE A 42 14.80 -17.86 31.75
CA ILE A 42 15.40 -18.18 33.05
C ILE A 42 15.03 -17.13 34.10
N ASP A 43 14.76 -15.88 33.69
CA ASP A 43 14.47 -14.75 34.58
C ASP A 43 12.96 -14.44 34.58
N ASN A 44 12.21 -15.15 35.43
CA ASN A 44 10.75 -15.09 35.51
C ASN A 44 10.18 -13.67 35.71
N ALA A 45 10.95 -12.75 36.30
CA ALA A 45 10.48 -11.38 36.56
C ALA A 45 10.28 -10.54 35.27
N GLN A 46 11.01 -10.83 34.19
CA GLN A 46 10.83 -10.14 32.89
C GLN A 46 9.70 -10.77 32.06
N MET A 47 9.40 -12.06 32.28
CA MET A 47 8.27 -12.73 31.64
C MET A 47 6.93 -12.14 32.07
N ASP A 48 6.77 -11.78 33.35
CA ASP A 48 5.51 -11.23 33.89
C ASP A 48 5.06 -9.92 33.22
N ILE A 49 6.02 -9.10 32.74
CA ILE A 49 5.72 -7.80 32.10
C ILE A 49 5.59 -7.91 30.57
N THR A 50 6.06 -9.02 29.97
CA THR A 50 6.10 -9.21 28.52
C THR A 50 4.71 -9.13 27.87
N PRO A 51 3.64 -9.76 28.41
CA PRO A 51 2.28 -9.60 27.90
C PRO A 51 1.79 -8.14 27.90
N PHE A 52 2.13 -7.36 28.93
CA PHE A 52 1.76 -5.95 29.02
C PHE A 52 2.49 -5.10 27.97
N ARG A 53 3.79 -5.32 27.77
CA ARG A 53 4.56 -4.64 26.70
C ARG A 53 3.96 -4.94 25.32
N ASN A 54 3.55 -6.18 25.10
CA ASN A 54 2.95 -6.59 23.84
C ASN A 54 1.60 -5.90 23.59
N ILE A 55 0.73 -5.86 24.60
CA ILE A 55 -0.55 -5.12 24.52
C ILE A 55 -0.29 -3.64 24.25
N ILE A 56 0.66 -3.02 24.95
CA ILE A 56 1.02 -1.61 24.77
C ILE A 56 1.50 -1.36 23.33
N ASN A 57 2.37 -2.21 22.79
CA ASN A 57 2.87 -2.10 21.42
C ASN A 57 1.74 -2.23 20.39
N GLU A 58 0.81 -3.16 20.58
CA GLU A 58 -0.35 -3.32 19.73
C GLU A 58 -1.26 -2.08 19.79
N MET A 59 -1.50 -1.54 20.99
CA MET A 59 -2.26 -0.31 21.19
C MET A 59 -1.61 0.87 20.47
N TYR A 60 -0.29 1.04 20.57
CA TYR A 60 0.46 2.10 19.87
C TYR A 60 0.33 1.98 18.34
N ALA A 61 0.48 0.76 17.80
CA ALA A 61 0.31 0.51 16.37
C ALA A 61 -1.12 0.83 15.90
N LYS A 62 -2.13 0.42 16.68
CA LYS A 62 -3.55 0.66 16.40
C LYS A 62 -3.88 2.16 16.46
N ASP A 63 -3.35 2.89 17.44
CA ASP A 63 -3.54 4.33 17.56
C ASP A 63 -2.90 5.10 16.41
N THR A 64 -1.68 4.71 16.02
CA THR A 64 -0.99 5.28 14.86
C THR A 64 -1.80 5.06 13.59
N SER A 65 -2.29 3.82 13.38
CA SER A 65 -3.15 3.50 12.24
C SER A 65 -4.43 4.33 12.24
N ARG A 66 -5.10 4.48 13.40
CA ARG A 66 -6.30 5.32 13.55
C ARG A 66 -6.01 6.77 13.18
N LYS A 67 -4.94 7.35 13.71
CA LYS A 67 -4.53 8.74 13.42
C LYS A 67 -4.25 8.96 11.93
N ILE A 68 -3.54 8.04 11.29
CA ILE A 68 -3.26 8.09 9.84
C ILE A 68 -4.58 8.02 9.05
N LYS A 69 -5.47 7.08 9.37
CA LYS A 69 -6.77 6.95 8.71
C LYS A 69 -7.62 8.21 8.87
N SER A 70 -7.65 8.79 10.07
CA SER A 70 -8.36 10.05 10.33
C SER A 70 -7.77 11.21 9.53
N ALA A 71 -6.44 11.34 9.46
CA ALA A 71 -5.78 12.37 8.66
C ALA A 71 -6.07 12.22 7.15
N LEU A 72 -6.01 10.99 6.63
CA LEU A 72 -6.37 10.69 5.24
C LEU A 72 -7.85 10.99 4.98
N HIS A 73 -8.74 10.63 5.89
CA HIS A 73 -10.17 10.93 5.76
C HIS A 73 -10.43 12.44 5.74
N ALA A 74 -9.82 13.21 6.64
CA ALA A 74 -9.93 14.66 6.65
C ALA A 74 -9.47 15.29 5.34
N ARG A 75 -8.34 14.83 4.77
CA ARG A 75 -7.87 15.30 3.46
C ARG A 75 -8.83 14.93 2.33
N ARG A 76 -9.49 13.76 2.37
CA ARG A 76 -10.51 13.35 1.37
C ARG A 76 -11.73 14.26 1.45
N MET A 77 -12.19 14.57 2.65
CA MET A 77 -13.32 15.50 2.87
C MET A 77 -13.02 16.93 2.39
N GLN A 78 -11.74 17.32 2.36
CA GLN A 78 -11.28 18.59 1.77
C GLN A 78 -11.19 18.54 0.23
N GLY A 79 -11.53 17.43 -0.42
CA GLY A 79 -11.42 17.27 -1.87
C GLY A 79 -9.98 17.12 -2.39
N LYS A 80 -9.00 16.89 -1.50
CA LYS A 80 -7.60 16.76 -1.88
C LYS A 80 -7.33 15.42 -2.54
N TYR A 81 -6.76 15.47 -3.74
CA TYR A 81 -6.19 14.32 -4.40
C TYR A 81 -4.92 13.86 -3.68
N MET A 82 -4.79 12.56 -3.42
CA MET A 82 -3.71 12.02 -2.58
C MET A 82 -2.87 10.94 -3.25
N ALA A 83 -3.23 10.50 -4.46
CA ALA A 83 -2.41 9.53 -5.16
C ALA A 83 -1.16 10.19 -5.73
N THR A 84 -0.10 9.40 -5.90
CA THR A 84 1.18 9.87 -6.44
C THR A 84 1.04 10.36 -7.88
N THR A 85 0.20 9.70 -8.68
CA THR A 85 0.04 9.94 -10.11
C THR A 85 -1.38 10.41 -10.43
N ALA A 86 -1.54 11.39 -11.32
CA ALA A 86 -2.87 11.83 -11.78
C ALA A 86 -3.55 10.77 -12.66
N PRO A 87 -4.89 10.67 -12.67
CA PRO A 87 -5.61 9.82 -13.62
C PRO A 87 -5.47 10.34 -15.06
N PHE A 88 -5.70 9.48 -16.07
CA PHE A 88 -5.66 9.91 -17.47
C PHE A 88 -6.75 10.95 -17.76
N GLY A 89 -6.45 11.96 -18.57
CA GLY A 89 -7.29 13.15 -18.76
C GLY A 89 -7.04 14.28 -17.76
N TYR A 90 -6.21 14.04 -16.74
CA TYR A 90 -5.88 15.02 -15.71
C TYR A 90 -4.37 15.07 -15.45
N GLN A 91 -3.92 16.22 -15.00
CA GLN A 91 -2.57 16.45 -14.49
C GLN A 91 -2.65 17.03 -13.08
N LYS A 92 -1.56 16.90 -12.32
CA LYS A 92 -1.49 17.59 -11.02
C LYS A 92 -1.22 19.07 -11.26
N ASP A 93 -1.85 19.92 -10.47
CA ASP A 93 -1.49 21.34 -10.45
C ASP A 93 -0.01 21.46 -10.02
N GLU A 94 0.73 22.33 -10.71
CA GLU A 94 2.12 22.67 -10.39
C GLU A 94 2.22 23.39 -9.04
N LYS A 95 1.18 24.12 -8.65
CA LYS A 95 1.13 24.89 -7.39
C LYS A 95 0.62 24.07 -6.21
N ASP A 96 -0.26 23.10 -6.45
CA ASP A 96 -0.75 22.16 -5.43
C ASP A 96 -0.86 20.74 -6.00
N HIS A 97 0.08 19.87 -5.64
CA HIS A 97 0.04 18.46 -6.04
C HIS A 97 -1.17 17.67 -5.50
N ASN A 98 -1.97 18.24 -4.60
CA ASN A 98 -3.23 17.68 -4.15
C ASN A 98 -4.44 18.18 -4.95
N HIS A 99 -4.23 19.04 -5.95
CA HIS A 99 -5.25 19.50 -6.87
C HIS A 99 -5.01 18.89 -8.25
N LEU A 100 -6.11 18.49 -8.90
CA LEU A 100 -6.08 17.98 -10.27
C LEU A 100 -6.62 19.06 -11.20
N VAL A 101 -5.90 19.32 -12.27
CA VAL A 101 -6.31 20.18 -13.37
C VAL A 101 -6.48 19.35 -14.64
N ILE A 102 -7.31 19.84 -15.56
CA ILE A 102 -7.56 19.15 -16.83
C ILE A 102 -6.27 19.15 -17.65
N ASP A 103 -5.93 18.01 -18.24
CA ASP A 103 -4.86 17.91 -19.22
C ASP A 103 -5.47 18.10 -20.61
N GLU A 104 -5.20 19.25 -21.24
CA GLU A 104 -5.76 19.61 -22.56
C GLU A 104 -5.40 18.60 -23.66
N VAL A 105 -4.30 17.84 -23.50
CA VAL A 105 -3.87 16.85 -24.50
C VAL A 105 -4.63 15.54 -24.36
N THR A 106 -4.89 15.09 -23.13
CA THR A 106 -5.49 13.77 -22.88
C THR A 106 -6.98 13.82 -22.54
N ALA A 107 -7.50 14.95 -22.07
CA ALA A 107 -8.91 15.13 -21.74
C ALA A 107 -9.87 14.90 -22.93
N PRO A 108 -9.58 15.40 -24.16
CA PRO A 108 -10.44 15.15 -25.32
C PRO A 108 -10.59 13.66 -25.65
N VAL A 109 -9.58 12.85 -25.34
CA VAL A 109 -9.63 11.39 -25.51
C VAL A 109 -10.63 10.77 -24.52
N VAL A 110 -10.63 11.24 -23.28
CA VAL A 110 -11.57 10.78 -22.26
C VAL A 110 -13.00 11.16 -22.65
N GLU A 111 -13.21 12.41 -23.09
CA GLU A 111 -14.52 12.85 -23.60
C GLU A 111 -15.01 12.00 -24.77
N LEU A 112 -14.14 11.70 -25.74
CA LEU A 112 -14.45 10.82 -26.87
C LEU A 112 -14.84 9.41 -26.41
N ILE A 113 -14.15 8.85 -25.40
CA ILE A 113 -14.49 7.53 -24.86
C ILE A 113 -15.90 7.53 -24.27
N PHE A 114 -16.23 8.56 -23.48
CA PHE A 114 -17.55 8.68 -22.86
C PHE A 114 -18.66 8.95 -23.88
N SER A 115 -18.41 9.78 -24.91
CA SER A 115 -19.40 10.03 -25.96
C SER A 115 -19.75 8.76 -26.74
N ILE A 116 -18.73 7.96 -27.11
CA ILE A 116 -18.96 6.69 -27.81
C ILE A 116 -19.64 5.67 -26.87
N ALA A 117 -19.31 5.67 -25.57
CA ALA A 117 -19.95 4.78 -24.60
C ALA A 117 -21.43 5.14 -24.37
N GLU A 118 -21.78 6.43 -24.39
CA GLU A 118 -23.16 6.91 -24.27
C GLU A 118 -24.04 6.44 -25.44
N GLU A 119 -23.47 6.29 -26.63
CA GLU A 119 -24.13 5.69 -27.80
C GLU A 119 -24.42 4.18 -27.66
N GLY A 120 -24.07 3.56 -26.53
CA GLY A 120 -24.31 2.14 -26.27
C GLY A 120 -23.31 1.19 -26.94
N VAL A 121 -22.18 1.74 -27.41
CA VAL A 121 -21.14 0.99 -28.10
C VAL A 121 -20.32 0.15 -27.11
N GLY A 122 -20.10 -1.13 -27.43
CA GLY A 122 -19.31 -2.03 -26.59
C GLY A 122 -17.81 -1.68 -26.53
N LEU A 123 -17.16 -2.06 -25.43
CA LEU A 123 -15.74 -1.78 -25.13
C LEU A 123 -14.78 -2.12 -26.29
N HIS A 124 -14.98 -3.27 -26.95
CA HIS A 124 -14.12 -3.70 -28.06
C HIS A 124 -14.16 -2.71 -29.24
N THR A 125 -15.34 -2.19 -29.55
CA THR A 125 -15.52 -1.22 -30.62
C THR A 125 -14.90 0.12 -30.24
N ILE A 126 -15.05 0.57 -28.98
CA ILE A 126 -14.38 1.78 -28.46
C ILE A 126 -12.86 1.64 -28.62
N CYS A 127 -12.26 0.53 -28.20
CA CYS A 127 -10.83 0.28 -28.38
C CYS A 127 -10.40 0.36 -29.85
N ASN A 128 -11.17 -0.23 -30.76
CA ASN A 128 -10.86 -0.19 -32.19
C ASN A 128 -11.02 1.22 -32.79
N CYS A 129 -11.99 2.01 -32.31
CA CYS A 129 -12.12 3.43 -32.69
C CYS A 129 -10.89 4.23 -32.24
N LEU A 130 -10.45 4.05 -30.99
CA LEU A 130 -9.24 4.72 -30.47
C LEU A 130 -7.97 4.33 -31.23
N ARG A 131 -7.82 3.04 -31.56
CA ARG A 131 -6.71 2.54 -32.39
C ARG A 131 -6.71 3.19 -33.78
N LYS A 132 -7.87 3.22 -34.45
CA LYS A 132 -8.03 3.87 -35.76
C LYS A 132 -7.74 5.36 -35.71
N ALA A 133 -8.16 6.02 -34.64
CA ALA A 133 -7.87 7.43 -34.38
C ALA A 133 -6.41 7.69 -33.99
N LYS A 134 -5.56 6.65 -33.90
CA LYS A 134 -4.16 6.71 -33.46
C LYS A 134 -4.00 7.44 -32.12
N VAL A 135 -4.90 7.15 -31.19
CA VAL A 135 -4.76 7.60 -29.80
C VAL A 135 -3.61 6.83 -29.16
N LEU A 136 -2.70 7.56 -28.53
CA LEU A 136 -1.55 6.96 -27.85
C LEU A 136 -2.00 6.16 -26.63
N LYS A 137 -1.29 5.06 -26.34
CA LYS A 137 -1.53 4.33 -25.10
C LYS A 137 -1.07 5.14 -23.90
N LEU A 138 -1.72 4.92 -22.77
CA LEU A 138 -1.37 5.54 -21.49
C LEU A 138 0.11 5.38 -21.12
N SER A 139 0.72 4.24 -21.48
CA SER A 139 2.14 4.01 -21.30
C SER A 139 2.95 5.13 -21.96
N PHE A 140 2.69 5.45 -23.23
CA PHE A 140 3.45 6.46 -23.99
C PHE A 140 3.25 7.89 -23.49
N TYR A 141 2.11 8.20 -22.87
CA TYR A 141 1.91 9.49 -22.20
C TYR A 141 2.72 9.63 -20.91
N LYS A 142 3.07 8.52 -20.26
CA LYS A 142 3.84 8.50 -19.02
C LYS A 142 5.09 7.64 -19.16
N LYS A 143 5.98 8.04 -20.08
CA LYS A 143 7.23 7.33 -20.38
C LYS A 143 8.01 6.97 -19.10
N GLU A 144 8.17 7.91 -18.18
CA GLU A 144 8.88 7.69 -16.91
C GLU A 144 8.33 6.53 -16.05
N LEU A 145 7.02 6.25 -16.12
CA LEU A 145 6.39 5.18 -15.33
C LEU A 145 6.43 3.81 -16.02
N PHE A 146 6.56 3.79 -17.35
CA PHE A 146 6.36 2.61 -18.17
C PHE A 146 7.51 2.33 -19.14
N GLU A 147 8.65 3.01 -18.98
CA GLU A 147 9.86 2.92 -19.80
C GLU A 147 10.26 1.48 -20.12
N ARG A 148 10.19 0.58 -19.13
CA ARG A 148 10.56 -0.84 -19.28
C ARG A 148 9.61 -1.65 -20.20
N PHE A 149 8.43 -1.12 -20.50
CA PHE A 149 7.37 -1.78 -21.27
C PHE A 149 7.05 -1.06 -22.59
N MET A 150 7.90 -0.10 -22.99
CA MET A 150 7.73 0.59 -24.27
C MET A 150 8.26 -0.26 -25.40
N ASP A 151 7.37 -0.55 -26.35
CA ASP A 151 7.70 -1.16 -27.63
C ASP A 151 7.14 -0.20 -28.70
N GLU A 152 8.02 0.54 -29.37
CA GLU A 152 7.63 1.59 -30.32
C GLU A 152 6.81 1.03 -31.49
N GLU A 153 7.00 -0.25 -31.83
CA GLU A 153 6.19 -0.93 -32.85
C GLU A 153 4.72 -1.08 -32.42
N LYS A 154 4.44 -1.09 -31.11
CA LYS A 154 3.10 -1.27 -30.54
C LYS A 154 2.50 0.01 -29.99
N MET A 155 2.95 1.18 -30.46
CA MET A 155 2.47 2.48 -29.98
C MET A 155 0.94 2.64 -30.10
N TYR A 156 0.34 2.07 -31.15
CA TYR A 156 -1.08 2.19 -31.48
C TYR A 156 -1.85 0.85 -31.55
N ASP A 157 -1.16 -0.28 -31.34
CA ASP A 157 -1.72 -1.64 -31.52
C ASP A 157 -2.64 -2.15 -30.40
#